data_AF-A0AA86LZI5-F1
#
_entry.id   AF-A0AA86LZI5-F1
#
_cell.length_a   1.000
_cell.length_b   1.000
_cell.length_c   1.000
_cell.angle_alpha   90.00
_cell.angle_beta   90.00
_cell.angle_gamma   90.00
#
_symmetry.space_group_name_H-M   'P 1'
#
loop_
_entity.id
_entity.type
_entity.pdbx_description
1 polymer ?
#
loop_
_entity_poly.entity_id
_entity_poly.type
_entity_poly.pdbx_seq_one_letter_code
_entity_poly.pdbx_strand_id
1 'polypeptide(L)'
;MLVKKMLNGIMMKEITIKELADRYDVSTRTIQSKIKKLGYEWDSKESIYRYVGEESEPVDVDFSTLISKNSKMLAEQKLANSQVAASISYLNESESTSASSSKASTTTSKVDAIDILLQNSKDRSKRVYRGFYFDDDVLSIIDQVPKSYKSELVNEALRKVFKEKGLLD
;
A
#
# COMPACT_ATOMS: atom_id res chain seq x y z
N MET A 1 22.81 17.74 -12.20
CA MET A 1 23.91 16.77 -12.00
C MET A 1 23.67 15.57 -12.90
N LEU A 2 24.63 15.20 -13.76
CA LEU A 2 24.50 14.04 -14.65
C LEU A 2 24.34 12.73 -13.86
N VAL A 3 23.51 11.81 -14.38
CA VAL A 3 23.27 10.49 -13.79
C VAL A 3 24.58 9.72 -13.58
N LYS A 4 25.46 9.66 -14.60
CA LYS A 4 26.77 9.01 -14.48
C LYS A 4 27.61 9.53 -13.31
N LYS A 5 27.70 10.86 -13.21
CA LYS A 5 28.49 11.54 -12.17
C LYS A 5 27.91 11.26 -10.78
N MET A 6 26.59 11.25 -10.67
CA MET A 6 25.89 10.93 -9.42
C MET A 6 26.13 9.48 -9.00
N LEU A 7 25.94 8.51 -9.90
CA LEU A 7 26.12 7.07 -9.61
C LEU A 7 27.58 6.76 -9.23
N ASN A 8 28.54 7.33 -9.95
CA ASN A 8 29.96 7.21 -9.59
C ASN A 8 30.26 7.83 -8.22
N GLY A 9 29.68 8.99 -7.89
CA GLY A 9 29.83 9.61 -6.57
C GLY A 9 29.29 8.73 -5.43
N ILE A 10 28.19 8.00 -5.67
CA ILE A 10 27.65 7.02 -4.72
C ILE A 10 28.60 5.82 -4.59
N MET A 11 29.09 5.28 -5.71
CA MET A 11 30.04 4.15 -5.74
C MET A 11 31.34 4.46 -5.00
N MET A 12 31.88 5.67 -5.21
CA MET A 12 33.10 6.16 -4.56
C MET A 12 32.85 6.66 -3.13
N LYS A 13 31.60 6.60 -2.63
CA LYS A 13 31.15 7.10 -1.32
C LYS A 13 31.45 8.58 -1.09
N GLU A 14 31.60 9.35 -2.17
CA GLU A 14 31.78 10.81 -2.12
C GLU A 14 30.47 11.54 -1.85
N ILE A 15 29.35 10.94 -2.27
CA ILE A 15 28.01 11.51 -2.10
C ILE A 15 27.08 10.40 -1.59
N THR A 16 26.28 10.72 -0.58
CA THR A 16 25.27 9.78 -0.06
C THR A 16 23.89 10.03 -0.66
N ILE A 17 23.03 9.00 -0.65
CA ILE A 17 21.62 9.15 -1.06
C ILE A 17 20.90 10.19 -0.19
N LYS A 18 21.29 10.32 1.08
CA LYS A 18 20.74 11.33 2.00
C LYS A 18 21.11 12.75 1.58
N GLU A 19 22.37 13.01 1.23
CA GLU A 19 22.80 14.31 0.72
C GLU A 19 22.13 14.68 -0.60
N LEU A 20 21.85 13.70 -1.46
CA LEU A 20 21.07 13.92 -2.69
C LEU A 20 19.62 14.28 -2.36
N ALA A 21 19.02 13.58 -1.41
CA ALA A 21 17.67 13.87 -0.92
C ALA A 21 17.58 15.31 -0.38
N ASP A 22 18.51 15.70 0.49
CA ASP A 22 18.57 17.04 1.08
C ASP A 22 18.81 18.12 0.01
N ARG A 23 19.69 17.87 -0.98
CA ARG A 23 19.99 18.81 -2.08
C ARG A 23 18.78 19.11 -2.96
N TYR A 24 17.95 18.11 -3.22
CA TYR A 24 16.80 18.23 -4.11
C TYR A 24 15.48 18.42 -3.37
N ASP A 25 15.51 18.58 -2.04
CA ASP A 25 14.34 18.70 -1.17
C ASP A 25 13.31 17.56 -1.38
N VAL A 26 13.80 16.32 -1.42
CA VAL A 26 12.98 15.12 -1.61
C VAL A 26 13.39 14.01 -0.67
N SER A 27 12.51 13.02 -0.47
CA SER A 27 12.86 11.85 0.34
C SER A 27 13.92 10.97 -0.33
N THR A 28 14.71 10.25 0.47
CA THR A 28 15.67 9.23 -0.01
C THR A 28 15.00 8.15 -0.87
N ARG A 29 13.76 7.77 -0.52
CA ARG A 29 12.92 6.87 -1.32
C ARG A 29 12.63 7.43 -2.70
N THR A 30 12.41 8.74 -2.83
CA THR A 30 12.19 9.39 -4.13
C THR A 30 13.44 9.26 -4.99
N ILE A 31 14.62 9.57 -4.45
CA ILE A 31 15.89 9.43 -5.16
C ILE A 31 16.07 7.99 -5.67
N GLN A 32 15.89 6.99 -4.80
CA GLN A 32 15.98 5.58 -5.17
C GLN A 32 14.97 5.19 -6.25
N SER A 33 13.73 5.66 -6.16
CA SER A 33 12.70 5.39 -7.17
C SER A 33 13.04 6.00 -8.52
N LYS A 34 13.64 7.21 -8.56
CA LYS A 34 14.08 7.83 -9.81
C LYS A 34 15.25 7.09 -10.44
N ILE A 35 16.21 6.62 -9.64
CA ILE A 35 17.31 5.76 -10.11
C ILE A 35 16.75 4.45 -10.69
N LYS A 36 15.78 3.83 -10.00
CA LYS A 36 15.11 2.62 -10.50
C LYS A 36 14.35 2.87 -11.81
N LYS A 37 13.70 4.02 -11.96
CA LYS A 37 12.99 4.41 -13.20
C LYS A 37 13.93 4.59 -14.39
N LEU A 38 15.19 4.94 -14.14
CA LEU A 38 16.23 4.98 -15.16
C LEU A 38 16.76 3.60 -15.56
N GLY A 39 16.22 2.50 -15.00
CA GLY A 39 16.68 1.15 -15.27
C GLY A 39 17.87 0.71 -14.42
N TYR A 40 18.23 1.45 -13.37
CA TYR A 40 19.31 1.04 -12.48
C TYR A 40 18.79 0.30 -11.24
N GLU A 41 19.41 -0.83 -10.93
CA GLU A 41 19.14 -1.62 -9.74
C GLU A 41 20.36 -1.65 -8.80
N TRP A 42 20.10 -1.65 -7.50
CA TRP A 42 21.15 -1.68 -6.49
C TRP A 42 21.65 -3.11 -6.29
N ASP A 43 22.93 -3.34 -6.59
CA ASP A 43 23.63 -4.56 -6.22
C ASP A 43 24.28 -4.38 -4.84
N SER A 44 23.70 -5.03 -3.83
CA SER A 44 24.20 -4.95 -2.45
C SER A 44 25.55 -5.62 -2.25
N LYS A 45 25.94 -6.57 -3.11
CA LYS A 45 27.20 -7.31 -2.98
C LYS A 45 28.37 -6.44 -3.42
N GLU A 46 28.21 -5.75 -4.53
CA GLU A 46 29.23 -4.86 -5.09
C GLU A 46 29.07 -3.41 -4.59
N SER A 47 27.97 -3.09 -3.92
CA SER A 47 27.61 -1.72 -3.50
C SER A 47 27.60 -0.74 -4.68
N ILE A 48 27.09 -1.21 -5.83
CA ILE A 48 26.99 -0.43 -7.06
C ILE A 48 25.58 -0.47 -7.63
N TYR A 49 25.25 0.53 -8.44
CA TYR A 49 24.06 0.48 -9.29
C TYR A 49 24.40 -0.17 -10.63
N ARG A 50 23.69 -1.23 -10.99
CA ARG A 50 23.79 -1.87 -12.31
C ARG A 50 22.63 -1.45 -13.20
N TYR A 51 22.93 -1.21 -14.47
CA TYR A 51 21.91 -0.97 -15.47
C TYR A 51 21.27 -2.29 -15.91
N VAL A 52 19.95 -2.38 -15.79
CA VAL A 52 19.08 -3.53 -16.13
C VAL A 52 18.01 -3.11 -17.15
N GLY A 53 18.11 -1.90 -17.73
CA GLY A 53 17.16 -1.40 -18.71
C GLY A 53 17.36 -2.03 -20.10
N GLU A 54 16.29 -2.07 -20.88
CA GLU A 54 16.31 -2.52 -22.29
C GLU A 54 16.75 -1.40 -23.26
N GLU A 55 16.71 -0.15 -22.83
CA GLU A 55 17.06 1.03 -23.64
C GLU A 55 18.56 1.35 -23.59
N SER A 56 18.98 2.38 -24.31
CA SER A 56 20.34 2.93 -24.16
C SER A 56 20.52 3.51 -22.76
N GLU A 57 21.64 3.20 -22.13
CA GLU A 57 21.96 3.68 -20.78
C GLU A 57 21.87 5.23 -20.72
N PRO A 58 21.01 5.81 -19.85
CA PRO A 58 20.78 7.26 -19.79
C PRO A 58 21.89 7.99 -19.01
N VAL A 59 23.13 7.80 -19.45
CA VAL A 59 24.37 8.27 -18.82
C VAL A 59 24.44 9.80 -18.76
N ASP A 60 24.01 10.45 -19.85
CA ASP A 60 24.12 11.90 -20.06
C ASP A 60 22.84 12.67 -19.67
N VAL A 61 21.88 11.99 -19.04
CA VAL A 61 20.66 12.64 -18.56
C VAL A 61 20.98 13.44 -17.29
N ASP A 62 20.47 14.67 -17.20
CA ASP A 62 20.53 15.43 -15.96
C ASP A 62 19.46 14.90 -14.97
N PHE A 63 19.93 14.37 -13.84
CA PHE A 63 19.09 13.79 -12.80
C PHE A 63 18.07 14.79 -12.22
N SER A 64 18.38 16.09 -12.24
CA SER A 64 17.48 17.15 -11.74
C SER A 64 16.14 17.21 -12.49
N THR A 65 16.15 16.86 -13.78
CA THR A 65 14.97 16.86 -14.65
C THR A 65 13.97 15.78 -14.26
N LEU A 66 14.43 14.70 -13.62
CA LEU A 66 13.62 13.59 -13.16
C LEU A 66 12.87 13.93 -11.87
N ILE A 67 13.39 14.88 -11.10
CA ILE A 67 12.82 15.33 -9.83
C ILE A 67 11.80 16.45 -10.07
N SER A 68 12.03 17.31 -11.06
CA SER A 68 11.28 18.56 -11.29
C SER A 68 9.86 18.44 -11.88
N LYS A 69 9.19 17.28 -11.81
CA LYS A 69 7.83 17.10 -12.39
C LYS A 69 6.68 16.98 -11.36
N ASN A 70 6.93 17.12 -10.06
CA ASN A 70 5.97 16.66 -9.05
C ASN A 70 5.26 17.73 -8.19
N SER A 71 5.24 19.02 -8.55
CA SER A 71 4.36 19.96 -7.82
C SER A 71 2.95 20.11 -8.40
N LYS A 72 2.64 19.64 -9.62
CA LYS A 72 1.30 19.87 -10.22
C LYS A 72 0.66 18.73 -11.04
N MET A 73 1.29 17.57 -11.26
CA MET A 73 0.80 16.59 -12.25
C MET A 73 0.48 15.19 -11.69
N LEU A 74 -0.04 15.10 -10.45
CA LEU A 74 -0.55 13.85 -9.84
C LEU A 74 -2.09 13.73 -9.91
N ALA A 75 -2.78 14.66 -10.60
CA ALA A 75 -4.24 14.65 -10.67
C ALA A 75 -4.82 13.81 -11.82
N GLU A 76 -4.05 13.48 -12.87
CA GLU A 76 -4.64 12.97 -14.12
C GLU A 76 -4.36 11.48 -14.44
N GLN A 77 -3.43 10.81 -13.75
CA GLN A 77 -3.10 9.41 -14.06
C GLN A 77 -3.94 8.35 -13.33
N LYS A 78 -4.94 8.75 -12.51
CA LYS A 78 -5.86 7.79 -11.86
C LYS A 78 -7.07 7.38 -12.72
N LEU A 79 -7.26 7.94 -13.92
CA LEU A 79 -8.47 7.70 -14.73
C LEU A 79 -8.33 6.66 -15.84
N ALA A 80 -7.13 6.20 -16.19
CA ALA A 80 -6.94 5.37 -17.40
C ALA A 80 -6.98 3.84 -17.18
N ASN A 81 -6.90 3.33 -15.94
CA ASN A 81 -6.86 1.87 -15.69
C ASN A 81 -8.23 1.26 -15.36
N SER A 82 -9.31 2.03 -15.41
CA SER A 82 -10.67 1.56 -15.06
C SER A 82 -11.52 1.09 -16.24
N GLN A 83 -10.94 0.86 -17.43
CA GLN A 83 -11.72 0.58 -18.65
C GLN A 83 -11.55 -0.81 -19.28
N VAL A 84 -10.78 -1.75 -18.70
CA VAL A 84 -10.48 -3.02 -19.39
C VAL A 84 -11.10 -4.28 -18.75
N ALA A 85 -11.88 -4.18 -17.67
CA ALA A 85 -12.40 -5.38 -16.98
C ALA A 85 -13.94 -5.49 -16.86
N ALA A 86 -14.69 -4.73 -17.67
CA ALA A 86 -16.16 -4.79 -17.64
C ALA A 86 -16.72 -5.26 -19.00
N SER A 87 -16.49 -6.52 -19.33
CA SER A 87 -17.26 -7.24 -20.36
C SER A 87 -17.10 -8.73 -20.15
N ILE A 88 -18.13 -9.37 -19.57
CA ILE A 88 -18.75 -10.63 -20.05
C ILE A 88 -19.95 -10.96 -19.14
N SER A 89 -21.12 -10.78 -19.76
CA SER A 89 -22.43 -11.46 -19.63
C SER A 89 -23.10 -11.74 -18.27
N TYR A 90 -24.33 -11.23 -18.22
CA TYR A 90 -25.42 -11.56 -17.31
C TYR A 90 -26.05 -12.95 -17.53
N LEU A 91 -26.83 -13.36 -16.51
CA LEU A 91 -27.94 -14.35 -16.45
C LEU A 91 -27.55 -15.84 -16.22
N ASN A 92 -27.91 -16.40 -15.06
CA ASN A 92 -29.27 -16.95 -14.86
C ASN A 92 -29.56 -17.31 -13.39
N GLU A 93 -30.84 -17.18 -13.06
CA GLU A 93 -31.54 -17.41 -11.79
C GLU A 93 -31.97 -18.88 -11.68
N SER A 94 -31.90 -19.52 -10.49
CA SER A 94 -32.90 -20.52 -10.04
C SER A 94 -32.53 -21.18 -8.72
N GLU A 95 -33.50 -21.21 -7.82
CA GLU A 95 -33.57 -21.92 -6.54
C GLU A 95 -33.25 -23.41 -6.64
N SER A 96 -32.73 -23.99 -5.55
CA SER A 96 -33.16 -25.32 -5.12
C SER A 96 -32.80 -25.59 -3.66
N THR A 97 -33.86 -25.91 -2.91
CA THR A 97 -33.92 -26.42 -1.55
C THR A 97 -33.25 -27.78 -1.40
N SER A 98 -32.56 -28.07 -0.28
CA SER A 98 -32.84 -29.24 0.58
C SER A 98 -31.87 -29.35 1.76
N ALA A 99 -32.45 -29.81 2.86
CA ALA A 99 -31.95 -29.85 4.22
C ALA A 99 -30.82 -30.87 4.49
N SER A 100 -30.04 -30.63 5.54
CA SER A 100 -29.87 -31.63 6.59
C SER A 100 -29.40 -30.99 7.91
N SER A 101 -29.97 -31.52 8.97
CA SER A 101 -30.06 -31.01 10.34
C SER A 101 -28.96 -31.54 11.26
N SER A 102 -28.55 -30.72 12.23
CA SER A 102 -28.32 -31.19 13.60
C SER A 102 -28.55 -30.07 14.63
N LYS A 103 -29.66 -30.24 15.37
CA LYS A 103 -30.03 -29.70 16.70
C LYS A 103 -28.83 -29.55 17.65
N ALA A 104 -28.84 -28.75 18.71
CA ALA A 104 -29.73 -27.75 19.31
C ALA A 104 -29.00 -27.22 20.55
N SER A 105 -29.18 -25.96 20.94
CA SER A 105 -29.58 -25.56 22.31
C SER A 105 -29.48 -24.02 22.44
N THR A 106 -30.66 -23.41 22.45
CA THR A 106 -31.10 -22.30 23.33
C THR A 106 -30.18 -21.12 23.62
N THR A 107 -30.71 -19.91 23.36
CA THR A 107 -30.19 -18.55 23.56
C THR A 107 -29.16 -18.04 22.55
N THR A 108 -29.46 -18.10 21.27
CA THR A 108 -28.62 -17.50 20.23
C THR A 108 -28.87 -16.01 20.13
N SER A 109 -28.18 -15.22 20.95
CA SER A 109 -27.62 -13.97 20.44
C SER A 109 -26.85 -14.36 19.17
N LYS A 110 -27.24 -13.75 18.05
CA LYS A 110 -26.69 -14.06 16.73
C LYS A 110 -25.18 -13.86 16.82
N VAL A 111 -24.42 -14.94 16.81
CA VAL A 111 -22.96 -14.88 16.89
C VAL A 111 -22.49 -14.21 15.62
N ASP A 112 -21.99 -12.98 15.71
CA ASP A 112 -21.54 -12.23 14.55
C ASP A 112 -20.13 -12.67 14.15
N ALA A 113 -19.74 -12.41 12.90
CA ALA A 113 -18.39 -12.75 12.40
C ALA A 113 -17.27 -12.20 13.31
N ILE A 114 -17.51 -11.06 13.94
CA ILE A 114 -16.59 -10.44 14.91
C ILE A 114 -16.46 -11.29 16.18
N ASP A 115 -17.55 -11.87 16.68
CA ASP A 115 -17.54 -12.69 17.90
C ASP A 115 -16.74 -13.99 17.68
N ILE A 116 -16.82 -14.56 16.47
CA ILE A 116 -16.04 -15.73 16.06
C ILE A 116 -14.54 -15.39 16.01
N LEU A 117 -14.19 -14.21 15.47
CA LEU A 117 -12.80 -13.75 15.39
C LEU A 117 -12.20 -13.46 16.77
N LEU A 118 -13.02 -12.97 17.71
CA LEU A 118 -12.61 -12.68 19.09
C LEU A 118 -12.41 -13.95 19.93
N GLN A 119 -13.17 -15.01 19.67
CA GLN A 119 -13.07 -16.29 20.41
C GLN A 119 -11.83 -17.13 20.04
N ASN A 120 -11.23 -16.89 18.87
CA ASN A 120 -10.07 -17.64 18.40
C ASN A 120 -8.74 -17.08 18.97
N SER A 121 -8.57 -17.17 20.28
CA SER A 121 -7.30 -16.89 20.96
C SER A 121 -6.41 -18.14 21.02
N LYS A 122 -6.07 -18.74 19.87
CA LYS A 122 -4.93 -19.70 19.87
C LYS A 122 -3.64 -18.90 20.03
N ASP A 123 -3.06 -19.01 21.22
CA ASP A 123 -1.71 -18.65 21.65
C ASP A 123 -1.03 -17.50 20.89
N ARG A 124 -1.02 -16.30 21.48
CA ARG A 124 -0.19 -15.20 20.98
C ARG A 124 0.63 -14.59 22.10
N SER A 125 1.71 -15.28 22.46
CA SER A 125 2.75 -14.71 23.32
C SER A 125 3.53 -13.62 22.55
N LYS A 126 3.68 -12.46 23.22
CA LYS A 126 4.68 -11.38 22.99
C LYS A 126 4.59 -10.60 21.65
N ARG A 127 4.04 -9.37 21.77
CA ARG A 127 4.01 -8.20 20.85
C ARG A 127 4.29 -8.46 19.35
N VAL A 128 3.26 -8.24 18.52
CA VAL A 128 3.26 -8.44 17.06
C VAL A 128 3.01 -7.10 16.36
N TYR A 129 3.80 -6.81 15.33
CA TYR A 129 3.57 -5.72 14.38
C TYR A 129 2.12 -5.75 13.87
N ARG A 130 1.37 -4.65 14.02
CA ARG A 130 -0.04 -4.53 13.60
C ARG A 130 -0.16 -3.69 12.33
N GLY A 131 0.42 -4.18 11.23
CA GLY A 131 -0.03 -3.77 9.90
C GLY A 131 -1.28 -4.58 9.57
N PHE A 132 -2.43 -3.94 9.45
CA PHE A 132 -3.66 -4.55 8.94
C PHE A 132 -3.94 -4.01 7.54
N TYR A 133 -4.33 -4.90 6.64
CA TYR A 133 -4.83 -4.53 5.32
C TYR A 133 -6.32 -4.25 5.43
N PHE A 134 -6.78 -3.24 4.72
CA PHE A 134 -8.20 -3.02 4.50
C PHE A 134 -8.57 -3.58 3.14
N ASP A 135 -9.73 -4.20 3.05
CA ASP A 135 -10.34 -4.57 1.78
C ASP A 135 -10.72 -3.31 0.99
N ASP A 136 -10.82 -3.43 -0.33
CA ASP A 136 -11.00 -2.30 -1.23
C ASP A 136 -12.29 -1.52 -0.97
N ASP A 137 -13.36 -2.20 -0.54
CA ASP A 137 -14.63 -1.60 -0.16
C ASP A 137 -14.49 -0.74 1.11
N VAL A 138 -13.84 -1.25 2.14
CA VAL A 138 -13.55 -0.53 3.39
C VAL A 138 -12.62 0.65 3.12
N LEU A 139 -11.58 0.45 2.30
CA LEU A 139 -10.63 1.50 1.94
C LEU A 139 -11.31 2.62 1.16
N SER A 140 -12.26 2.28 0.26
CA SER A 140 -13.01 3.27 -0.52
C SER A 140 -13.81 4.23 0.36
N ILE A 141 -14.38 3.74 1.46
CA ILE A 141 -15.13 4.54 2.43
C ILE A 141 -14.19 5.41 3.25
N ILE A 142 -13.07 4.85 3.72
CA ILE A 142 -12.06 5.59 4.50
C ILE A 142 -11.43 6.71 3.64
N ASP A 143 -11.20 6.46 2.36
CA ASP A 143 -10.55 7.41 1.46
C ASP A 143 -11.42 8.58 1.04
N GLN A 144 -12.75 8.47 1.17
CA GLN A 144 -13.68 9.59 0.97
C GLN A 144 -13.54 10.67 2.06
N VAL A 145 -13.04 10.31 3.24
CA VAL A 145 -12.90 11.23 4.36
C VAL A 145 -11.57 12.00 4.27
N PRO A 146 -11.54 13.32 4.56
CA PRO A 146 -10.32 14.11 4.52
C PRO A 146 -9.23 13.52 5.43
N LYS A 147 -7.96 13.65 5.00
CA LYS A 147 -6.80 13.02 5.66
C LYS A 147 -6.69 13.31 7.16
N SER A 148 -7.17 14.48 7.61
CA SER A 148 -7.19 14.86 9.03
C SER A 148 -8.13 14.02 9.89
N TYR A 149 -9.20 13.45 9.31
CA TYR A 149 -10.26 12.75 10.03
C TYR A 149 -10.29 11.23 9.81
N LYS A 150 -9.43 10.69 8.92
CA LYS A 150 -9.41 9.24 8.62
C LYS A 150 -9.16 8.39 9.86
N SER A 151 -8.15 8.76 10.66
CA SER A 151 -7.83 8.04 11.88
C SER A 151 -8.95 8.12 12.91
N GLU A 152 -9.63 9.26 12.99
CA GLU A 152 -10.76 9.47 13.91
C GLU A 152 -11.96 8.61 13.52
N LEU A 153 -12.30 8.56 12.22
CA LEU A 153 -13.34 7.69 11.68
C LEU A 153 -13.07 6.21 12.02
N VAL A 154 -11.86 5.73 11.73
CA VAL A 154 -11.49 4.33 11.99
C VAL A 154 -11.57 4.02 13.48
N ASN A 155 -11.06 4.92 14.32
CA ASN A 155 -11.10 4.72 15.77
C ASN A 155 -12.52 4.75 16.33
N GLU A 156 -13.40 5.65 15.87
CA GLU A 156 -14.79 5.71 16.31
C GLU A 156 -15.60 4.50 15.84
N ALA A 157 -15.40 4.04 14.59
CA ALA A 157 -16.02 2.81 14.11
C ALA A 157 -15.63 1.60 14.97
N LEU A 158 -14.34 1.46 15.28
CA LEU A 158 -13.84 0.40 16.16
C LEU A 158 -14.37 0.54 17.60
N ARG A 159 -14.38 1.74 18.17
CA ARG A 159 -14.90 1.99 19.52
C ARG A 159 -16.37 1.63 19.63
N LYS A 160 -17.17 2.00 18.63
CA LYS A 160 -18.60 1.68 18.61
C LYS A 160 -18.83 0.17 18.64
N VAL A 161 -18.13 -0.57 17.78
CA VAL A 161 -18.19 -2.04 17.75
C VAL A 161 -17.72 -2.64 19.07
N PHE A 162 -16.62 -2.15 19.64
CA PHE A 162 -16.11 -2.67 20.92
C PHE A 162 -17.03 -2.36 22.11
N LYS A 163 -17.69 -1.20 22.14
CA LYS A 163 -18.73 -0.87 23.13
C LYS A 163 -19.95 -1.77 22.98
N GLU A 164 -20.44 -1.97 21.77
CA GLU A 164 -21.56 -2.88 21.48
C GLU A 164 -21.26 -4.31 21.92
N LYS A 165 -19.99 -4.73 21.87
CA LYS A 165 -19.53 -6.04 22.32
C LYS A 165 -19.09 -6.09 23.79
N GLY A 166 -19.22 -4.99 24.55
CA GLY A 166 -18.83 -4.93 25.97
C GLY A 166 -17.33 -5.05 26.23
N LEU A 167 -16.49 -4.75 25.24
CA LEU A 167 -15.03 -4.76 25.34
C LEU A 167 -14.43 -3.41 25.77
N LEU A 168 -15.22 -2.34 25.64
CA LEU A 168 -14.87 -0.98 26.05
C LEU A 168 -16.10 -0.32 26.70
N ASP A 169 -15.89 0.44 27.77
CA ASP A 169 -16.93 1.24 28.43
C ASP A 169 -17.16 2.60 27.73
#